data_AF-A0A954R759-F1
#
_entry.id   AF-A0A954R759-F1
#
_cell.length_a   1.000
_cell.length_b   1.000
_cell.length_c   1.000
_cell.angle_alpha   90.00
_cell.angle_beta   90.00
_cell.angle_gamma   90.00
#
_symmetry.space_group_name_H-M   'P 1'
#
loop_
_entity.id
_entity.type
_entity.pdbx_description
1 polymer ?
#
loop_
_entity_poly.entity_id
_entity_poly.type
_entity_poly.pdbx_seq_one_letter_code
_entity_poly.pdbx_strand_id
1 'polypeptide(L)'
;MKPPRTYDDRHKLSRRRAIAYGKLGRRRGFILLLVLVVVAIASLAALTFSRSMLISHEAARISTGQLQTRMCAESGAQAVRLMLAYPPTERLGMGGTWDNAAMFQAINVIPDSDPARRAHYTIISPSLDEAGYYTGLRYGLQNESAKLNLNALAQLDALASAGTMAAAAVGGSALGGAASGAGSSMSSLASLAADDNASPSMASSMLMALPGMTEDVADAILDWLDEDEEPRPMGAEFDDYYLHLPNPYKPNNGPIESIEQLLLVRGVTPQLLFGYDENRNGVLDAAESTRMSRGTPAGSAPGSLPAMSSDPNIAPPPPLGWAPYLTLQSLEKNVAADGTQRVNINSDDMQLLSEELSAVLQNEDWSSFILAYRYGGAPGGSGTSPLVALASMAAADSEQTDGALGAQLQNLNAAQGNRGAGNTGAAASQVNGAPPPRWTADQMSSIDLTQAGSVKFNQVLDLIDATVTINGSAGAVTYASPLSSLPLDLANSTPQLMDYLTTVDAPATPGRINIMECPQEILRGIPGLTDEMVDQILEARGDGSDSPTRQFETWLAVEGIVTMDQMRAILPLVTCGGDVFKAQIVGYIEGGAAFSR
;
A
#
# COMPACT_ATOMS: atom_id res chain seq x y z
N MET A 1 67.86 84.56 45.22
CA MET A 1 68.68 85.13 46.30
C MET A 1 69.78 84.14 46.67
N LYS A 2 71.03 84.59 46.53
CA LYS A 2 72.33 84.02 46.98
C LYS A 2 72.45 84.10 48.53
N PRO A 3 73.52 83.65 49.24
CA PRO A 3 74.80 82.94 48.92
C PRO A 3 75.17 81.91 50.06
N PRO A 4 76.44 81.68 50.53
CA PRO A 4 77.75 81.44 49.88
C PRO A 4 78.52 80.17 50.36
N ARG A 5 79.44 79.73 49.48
CA ARG A 5 80.87 79.37 49.70
C ARG A 5 81.35 79.03 51.13
N THR A 6 82.13 77.94 51.22
CA THR A 6 83.58 78.04 51.57
C THR A 6 84.36 76.89 50.95
N TYR A 7 85.61 77.21 50.65
CA TYR A 7 86.63 76.49 49.88
C TYR A 7 87.79 76.22 50.83
N ASP A 8 88.33 75.00 50.84
CA ASP A 8 89.72 74.62 51.17
C ASP A 8 89.82 73.09 51.31
N ASP A 9 90.93 72.40 51.05
CA ASP A 9 92.12 72.68 50.26
C ASP A 9 92.81 71.30 50.04
N ARG A 10 93.52 71.19 48.91
CA ARG A 10 94.65 70.28 48.60
C ARG A 10 94.73 68.87 49.22
N HIS A 11 94.91 67.86 48.35
CA HIS A 11 96.24 67.34 48.03
C HIS A 11 96.22 66.35 46.83
N LYS A 12 97.31 66.40 46.07
CA LYS A 12 97.57 65.81 44.76
C LYS A 12 97.52 64.27 44.76
N LEU A 13 97.04 63.67 43.67
CA LEU A 13 97.67 62.53 42.97
C LEU A 13 96.98 62.26 41.63
N SER A 14 97.80 62.24 40.58
CA SER A 14 97.46 61.97 39.19
C SER A 14 96.86 60.58 38.96
N ARG A 15 95.70 60.50 38.29
CA ARG A 15 95.29 59.30 37.51
C ARG A 15 94.27 59.67 36.44
N ARG A 16 94.62 59.35 35.19
CA ARG A 16 93.78 59.48 33.99
C ARG A 16 92.49 58.68 34.17
N ARG A 17 91.32 59.31 34.02
CA ARG A 17 90.03 58.61 33.87
C ARG A 17 89.86 58.22 32.41
N ALA A 18 90.12 56.93 32.12
CA ALA A 18 89.66 56.29 30.90
C ALA A 18 88.15 56.02 31.00
N ILE A 19 87.48 56.16 29.87
CA ILE A 19 86.05 56.02 29.64
C ILE A 19 85.55 54.65 30.10
N ALA A 20 84.40 54.64 30.76
CA ALA A 20 83.68 53.44 31.16
C ALA A 20 83.25 52.62 29.94
N TYR A 21 83.80 51.41 29.81
CA TYR A 21 83.22 50.36 28.97
C TYR A 21 83.22 49.04 29.75
N GLY A 22 82.00 48.59 30.06
CA GLY A 22 81.55 47.20 29.99
C GLY A 22 82.29 46.14 30.80
N LYS A 23 81.60 45.60 31.81
CA LYS A 23 81.54 44.15 32.01
C LYS A 23 80.19 43.74 32.58
N LEU A 24 79.15 43.76 31.74
CA LEU A 24 77.94 42.98 31.99
C LEU A 24 78.36 41.52 32.17
N GLY A 25 77.98 40.94 33.31
CA GLY A 25 78.29 39.56 33.66
C GLY A 25 77.90 38.59 32.53
N ARG A 26 78.79 37.64 32.24
CA ARG A 26 78.58 36.54 31.28
C ARG A 26 77.34 35.72 31.68
N ARG A 27 76.17 36.03 31.11
CA ARG A 27 74.98 35.17 31.13
C ARG A 27 75.10 34.07 30.06
N ARG A 28 76.03 33.12 30.23
CA ARG A 28 76.28 32.05 29.23
C ARG A 28 75.49 30.75 29.47
N GLY A 29 74.85 30.56 30.63
CA GLY A 29 73.97 29.40 30.90
C GLY A 29 72.48 29.63 30.61
N PHE A 30 72.00 30.86 30.78
CA PHE A 30 70.58 31.21 30.61
C PHE A 30 70.10 31.11 29.14
N ILE A 31 70.99 31.37 28.18
CA ILE A 31 70.68 31.26 26.75
C ILE A 31 70.35 29.80 26.37
N LEU A 32 71.04 28.83 26.98
CA LEU A 32 70.84 27.41 26.69
C LEU A 32 69.49 26.92 27.24
N LEU A 33 69.08 27.38 28.43
CA LEU A 33 67.74 27.14 28.96
C LEU A 33 66.65 27.80 28.12
N LEU A 34 66.86 29.03 27.66
CA LEU A 34 65.91 29.74 26.80
C LEU A 34 65.75 29.02 25.46
N VAL A 35 66.86 28.61 24.83
CA VAL A 35 66.83 27.83 23.58
C VAL A 35 66.12 26.51 23.80
N LEU A 36 66.37 25.81 24.90
CA LEU A 36 65.70 24.54 25.20
C LEU A 36 64.19 24.72 25.40
N VAL A 37 63.76 25.79 26.09
CA VAL A 37 62.33 26.11 26.23
C VAL A 37 61.71 26.48 24.89
N VAL A 38 62.39 27.29 24.07
CA VAL A 38 61.90 27.66 22.73
C VAL A 38 61.79 26.43 21.84
N VAL A 39 62.78 25.54 21.85
CA VAL A 39 62.75 24.28 21.10
C VAL A 39 61.63 23.38 21.62
N ALA A 40 61.46 23.24 22.95
CA ALA A 40 60.38 22.44 23.52
C ALA A 40 59.00 22.97 23.14
N ILE A 41 58.79 24.30 23.17
CA ILE A 41 57.54 24.94 22.75
C ILE A 41 57.32 24.77 21.24
N ALA A 42 58.35 24.96 20.42
CA ALA A 42 58.28 24.77 18.98
C ALA A 42 57.99 23.30 18.60
N SER A 43 58.61 22.35 19.29
CA SER A 43 58.33 20.92 19.13
C SER A 43 56.91 20.57 19.56
N LEU A 44 56.42 21.13 20.67
CA LEU A 44 55.03 20.93 21.10
C LEU A 44 54.06 21.50 20.08
N ALA A 45 54.32 22.70 19.55
CA ALA A 45 53.50 23.33 18.50
C ALA A 45 53.51 22.51 17.20
N ALA A 46 54.66 21.95 16.81
CA ALA A 46 54.75 21.07 15.64
C ALA A 46 53.97 19.77 15.86
N LEU A 47 54.03 19.18 17.07
CA LEU A 47 53.28 17.98 17.42
C LEU A 47 51.77 18.24 17.46
N THR A 48 51.32 19.35 18.03
CA THR A 48 49.89 19.71 18.06
C THR A 48 49.38 19.98 16.65
N PHE A 49 50.14 20.69 15.82
CA PHE A 49 49.79 20.90 14.41
C PHE A 49 49.71 19.59 13.64
N SER A 50 50.69 18.68 13.79
CA SER A 50 50.69 17.38 13.13
C SER A 50 49.48 16.52 13.53
N ARG A 51 49.15 16.47 14.83
CA ARG A 51 47.95 15.75 15.30
C ARG A 51 46.67 16.37 14.76
N SER A 52 46.55 17.71 14.79
CA SER A 52 45.39 18.40 14.22
C SER A 52 45.24 18.11 12.73
N MET A 53 46.34 18.08 11.97
CA MET A 53 46.30 17.80 10.53
C MET A 53 45.86 16.36 10.25
N LEU A 54 46.31 15.38 11.04
CA LEU A 54 45.88 13.98 10.89
C LEU A 54 44.38 13.82 11.18
N ILE A 55 43.89 14.44 12.26
CA ILE A 55 42.46 14.41 12.59
C ILE A 55 41.64 15.09 11.49
N SER A 56 42.06 16.26 11.02
CA SER A 56 41.37 16.97 9.93
C SER A 56 41.36 16.16 8.63
N HIS A 57 42.45 15.47 8.30
CA HIS A 57 42.52 14.60 7.12
C HIS A 57 41.59 13.39 7.25
N GLU A 58 41.54 12.75 8.41
CA GLU A 58 40.66 11.62 8.67
C GLU A 58 39.18 12.03 8.67
N ALA A 59 38.85 13.16 9.29
CA ALA A 59 37.51 13.75 9.26
C ALA A 59 37.08 14.10 7.83
N ALA A 60 37.98 14.70 7.03
CA ALA A 60 37.70 14.99 5.63
C ALA A 60 37.45 13.71 4.81
N ARG A 61 38.24 12.65 5.06
CA ARG A 61 38.07 11.36 4.39
C ARG A 61 36.73 10.70 4.74
N ILE A 62 36.36 10.69 6.02
CA ILE A 62 35.07 10.11 6.48
C ILE A 62 33.90 10.92 5.91
N SER A 63 33.96 12.25 6.02
CA SER A 63 32.90 13.13 5.49
C SER A 63 32.73 12.99 3.97
N THR A 64 33.84 12.86 3.23
CA THR A 64 33.81 12.63 1.79
C THR A 64 33.21 11.25 1.49
N GLY A 65 33.61 10.22 2.24
CA GLY A 65 33.07 8.86 2.10
C GLY A 65 31.56 8.82 2.34
N GLN A 66 31.08 9.45 3.40
CA GLN A 66 29.64 9.55 3.71
C GLN A 66 28.85 10.29 2.62
N LEU A 67 29.41 11.38 2.09
CA LEU A 67 28.79 12.09 0.98
C LEU A 67 28.74 11.21 -0.28
N GLN A 68 29.84 10.53 -0.60
CA GLN A 68 29.93 9.65 -1.77
C GLN A 68 28.92 8.50 -1.67
N THR A 69 28.80 7.83 -0.52
CA THR A 69 27.83 6.74 -0.31
C THR A 69 26.39 7.24 -0.42
N ARG A 70 26.12 8.45 0.08
CA ARG A 70 24.82 9.11 -0.09
C ARG A 70 24.52 9.39 -1.56
N MET A 71 25.48 9.95 -2.31
CA MET A 71 25.31 10.19 -3.75
C MET A 71 25.12 8.88 -4.53
N CYS A 72 25.76 7.78 -4.12
CA CYS A 72 25.53 6.46 -4.70
C CYS A 72 24.10 5.96 -4.45
N ALA A 73 23.57 6.10 -3.23
CA ALA A 73 22.18 5.78 -2.94
C ALA A 73 21.20 6.66 -3.73
N GLU A 74 21.48 7.96 -3.85
CA GLU A 74 20.68 8.87 -4.69
C GLU A 74 20.75 8.50 -6.18
N SER A 75 21.89 7.99 -6.66
CA SER A 75 22.00 7.46 -8.04
C SER A 75 21.11 6.24 -8.25
N GLY A 76 21.06 5.34 -7.26
CA GLY A 76 20.15 4.20 -7.25
C GLY A 76 18.68 4.64 -7.30
N ALA A 77 18.30 5.67 -6.54
CA ALA A 77 16.94 6.21 -6.57
C ALA A 77 16.55 6.74 -7.97
N GLN A 78 17.48 7.42 -8.67
CA GLN A 78 17.23 7.89 -10.03
C GLN A 78 17.15 6.73 -11.03
N ALA A 79 17.97 5.69 -10.87
CA ALA A 79 17.91 4.50 -11.72
C ALA A 79 16.56 3.79 -11.61
N VAL A 80 16.04 3.62 -10.38
CA VAL A 80 14.70 3.07 -10.14
C VAL A 80 13.64 3.94 -10.78
N ARG A 81 13.72 5.27 -10.63
CA ARG A 81 12.76 6.19 -11.24
C ARG A 81 12.73 6.07 -12.76
N LEU A 82 13.88 5.90 -13.41
CA LEU A 82 13.96 5.67 -14.84
C LEU A 82 13.35 4.32 -15.23
N MET A 83 13.66 3.25 -14.47
CA MET A 83 13.07 1.93 -14.69
C MET A 83 11.53 1.97 -14.59
N LEU A 84 10.98 2.66 -13.60
CA LEU A 84 9.54 2.83 -13.40
C LEU A 84 8.86 3.75 -14.42
N ALA A 85 9.63 4.47 -15.23
CA ALA A 85 9.09 5.27 -16.33
C ALA A 85 8.76 4.42 -17.57
N TYR A 86 9.37 3.24 -17.70
CA TYR A 86 9.09 2.31 -18.79
C TYR A 86 7.76 1.56 -18.57
N PRO A 87 7.06 1.18 -19.66
CA PRO A 87 5.84 0.37 -19.57
C PRO A 87 6.08 -0.96 -18.83
N PRO A 88 5.03 -1.55 -18.21
CA PRO A 88 5.12 -2.84 -17.52
C PRO A 88 5.79 -3.95 -18.34
N THR A 89 5.46 -4.07 -19.62
CA THR A 89 6.04 -5.06 -20.55
C THR A 89 7.56 -4.92 -20.69
N GLU A 90 8.07 -3.70 -20.87
CA GLU A 90 9.52 -3.45 -20.94
C GLU A 90 10.20 -3.72 -19.59
N ARG A 91 9.56 -3.36 -18.47
CA ARG A 91 10.09 -3.65 -17.13
C ARG A 91 10.23 -5.16 -16.88
N LEU A 92 9.26 -5.96 -17.31
CA LEU A 92 9.36 -7.42 -17.26
C LEU A 92 10.52 -7.94 -18.11
N GLY A 93 10.71 -7.38 -19.31
CA GLY A 93 11.88 -7.69 -20.16
C GLY A 93 13.24 -7.35 -19.52
N MET A 94 13.28 -6.39 -18.59
CA MET A 94 14.47 -6.04 -17.80
C MET A 94 14.70 -6.96 -16.58
N GLY A 95 13.86 -7.99 -16.39
CA GLY A 95 13.93 -8.93 -15.26
C GLY A 95 12.95 -8.62 -14.12
N GLY A 96 11.99 -7.71 -14.33
CA GLY A 96 10.93 -7.42 -13.37
C GLY A 96 11.38 -6.56 -12.18
N THR A 97 10.41 -6.22 -11.31
CA THR A 97 10.62 -5.33 -10.15
C THR A 97 10.67 -6.06 -8.80
N TRP A 98 10.20 -7.31 -8.74
CA TRP A 98 10.04 -8.07 -7.49
C TRP A 98 11.37 -8.58 -6.92
N ASP A 99 12.09 -9.42 -7.66
CA ASP A 99 13.43 -9.91 -7.30
C ASP A 99 14.31 -9.99 -8.54
N ASN A 100 15.20 -9.00 -8.68
CA ASN A 100 16.07 -8.84 -9.84
C ASN A 100 17.46 -8.41 -9.37
N ALA A 101 18.23 -9.40 -8.92
CA ALA A 101 19.61 -9.18 -8.46
C ALA A 101 20.50 -8.51 -9.54
N ALA A 102 20.26 -8.77 -10.84
CA ALA A 102 21.06 -8.18 -11.91
C ALA A 102 20.95 -6.65 -11.99
N MET A 103 19.79 -6.10 -11.64
CA MET A 103 19.52 -4.65 -11.68
C MET A 103 19.61 -3.98 -10.31
N PHE A 104 19.54 -4.75 -9.22
CA PHE A 104 19.42 -4.21 -7.87
C PHE A 104 20.55 -4.60 -6.92
N GLN A 105 21.41 -5.57 -7.26
CA GLN A 105 22.51 -6.02 -6.40
C GLN A 105 23.85 -5.43 -6.85
N ALA A 106 24.57 -4.82 -5.91
CA ALA A 106 25.95 -4.34 -6.09
C ALA A 106 26.18 -3.58 -7.41
N ILE A 107 25.26 -2.67 -7.75
CA ILE A 107 25.35 -1.90 -8.99
C ILE A 107 26.44 -0.86 -8.84
N ASN A 108 27.45 -0.99 -9.68
CA ASN A 108 28.63 -0.15 -9.64
C ASN A 108 28.33 1.25 -10.19
N VAL A 109 28.47 2.26 -9.34
CA VAL A 109 28.32 3.67 -9.72
C VAL A 109 29.67 4.28 -10.05
N ILE A 110 30.69 3.96 -9.24
CA ILE A 110 32.03 4.52 -9.37
C ILE A 110 32.99 3.36 -9.65
N PRO A 111 33.28 3.08 -10.94
CA PRO A 111 34.22 2.05 -11.29
C PRO A 111 35.64 2.50 -10.94
N ASP A 112 36.28 1.76 -10.03
CA ASP A 112 37.71 1.90 -9.75
C ASP A 112 38.35 0.51 -9.63
N SER A 113 39.61 0.45 -10.04
CA SER A 113 40.50 -0.70 -9.81
C SER A 113 40.71 -1.00 -8.33
N ASP A 114 40.71 0.04 -7.49
CA ASP A 114 40.90 -0.04 -6.05
C ASP A 114 39.56 -0.26 -5.33
N PRO A 115 39.38 -1.39 -4.61
CA PRO A 115 38.17 -1.66 -3.83
C PRO A 115 37.80 -0.52 -2.89
N ALA A 116 38.79 0.11 -2.25
CA ALA A 116 38.56 1.15 -1.25
C ALA A 116 37.97 2.45 -1.83
N ARG A 117 37.90 2.57 -3.16
CA ARG A 117 37.33 3.73 -3.88
C ARG A 117 36.16 3.33 -4.78
N ARG A 118 35.87 2.03 -4.89
CA ARG A 118 34.74 1.51 -5.66
C ARG A 118 33.47 1.65 -4.85
N ALA A 119 32.46 2.25 -5.48
CA ALA A 119 31.20 2.54 -4.82
C ALA A 119 30.03 1.93 -5.58
N HIS A 120 29.15 1.29 -4.83
CA HIS A 120 27.99 0.57 -5.33
C HIS A 120 26.73 1.08 -4.67
N TYR A 121 25.58 0.80 -5.27
CA TYR A 121 24.32 0.78 -4.56
C TYR A 121 23.70 -0.61 -4.62
N THR A 122 22.87 -0.92 -3.64
CA THR A 122 22.04 -2.12 -3.61
C THR A 122 20.67 -1.73 -3.12
N ILE A 123 19.65 -2.29 -3.75
CA ILE A 123 18.25 -2.07 -3.38
C ILE A 123 17.75 -3.35 -2.75
N ILE A 124 17.20 -3.22 -1.54
CA ILE A 124 16.69 -4.33 -0.76
C ILE A 124 15.23 -4.10 -0.42
N SER A 125 14.48 -5.20 -0.35
CA SER A 125 13.11 -5.25 0.15
C SER A 125 12.92 -6.53 0.98
N PRO A 126 12.00 -6.54 1.96
CA PRO A 126 11.66 -7.76 2.72
C PRO A 126 11.09 -8.83 1.79
N SER A 127 11.56 -10.08 1.88
CA SER A 127 10.98 -11.19 1.12
C SER A 127 9.79 -11.83 1.85
N LEU A 128 8.94 -12.54 1.11
CA LEU A 128 7.86 -13.37 1.67
C LEU A 128 8.24 -14.85 1.57
N ASP A 129 7.83 -15.67 2.52
CA ASP A 129 7.84 -17.13 2.36
C ASP A 129 6.58 -17.64 1.63
N GLU A 130 6.54 -18.95 1.41
CA GLU A 130 5.40 -19.68 0.85
C GLU A 130 4.11 -19.50 1.67
N ALA A 131 4.23 -19.22 2.97
CA ALA A 131 3.10 -18.95 3.85
C ALA A 131 2.71 -17.46 3.87
N GLY A 132 3.42 -16.58 3.16
CA GLY A 132 3.11 -15.15 3.10
C GLY A 132 3.57 -14.34 4.31
N TYR A 133 4.49 -14.85 5.13
CA TYR A 133 5.16 -14.09 6.19
C TYR A 133 6.44 -13.43 5.68
N TYR A 134 6.77 -12.27 6.26
CA TYR A 134 8.04 -11.61 5.98
C TYR A 134 9.22 -12.43 6.52
N THR A 135 10.09 -12.87 5.61
CA THR A 135 11.33 -13.57 5.95
C THR A 135 12.43 -13.27 4.94
N GLY A 136 13.61 -12.93 5.46
CA GLY A 136 14.78 -12.63 4.63
C GLY A 136 14.66 -11.35 3.80
N LEU A 137 15.67 -11.14 2.95
CA LEU A 137 15.79 -9.97 2.09
C LEU A 137 15.89 -10.43 0.64
N ARG A 138 15.23 -9.68 -0.25
CA ARG A 138 15.34 -9.83 -1.71
C ARG A 138 15.86 -8.54 -2.35
N TYR A 139 16.31 -8.63 -3.60
CA TYR A 139 16.82 -7.49 -4.34
C TYR A 139 15.76 -6.95 -5.30
N GLY A 140 14.95 -6.02 -4.84
CA GLY A 140 13.87 -5.47 -5.64
C GLY A 140 13.08 -4.40 -4.93
N LEU A 141 11.95 -4.03 -5.52
CA LEU A 141 11.04 -3.01 -5.01
C LEU A 141 9.92 -3.67 -4.20
N GLN A 142 9.32 -2.89 -3.30
CA GLN A 142 8.11 -3.25 -2.58
C GLN A 142 6.95 -2.45 -3.17
N ASN A 143 5.94 -3.12 -3.68
CA ASN A 143 4.72 -2.46 -4.14
C ASN A 143 3.91 -1.97 -2.93
N GLU A 144 3.56 -0.69 -2.88
CA GLU A 144 2.74 -0.15 -1.80
C GLU A 144 1.28 -0.60 -1.89
N SER A 145 0.79 -1.01 -3.06
CA SER A 145 -0.50 -1.68 -3.19
C SER A 145 -0.53 -3.04 -2.49
N ALA A 146 0.61 -3.64 -2.14
CA ALA A 146 0.65 -4.87 -1.33
C ALA A 146 0.27 -4.65 0.14
N LYS A 147 0.06 -3.40 0.56
CA LYS A 147 -0.25 -2.98 1.93
C LYS A 147 -1.65 -2.40 2.00
N LEU A 148 -2.19 -2.34 3.20
CA LEU A 148 -3.47 -1.69 3.45
C LEU A 148 -3.31 -0.17 3.43
N ASN A 149 -4.02 0.51 2.53
CA ASN A 149 -4.00 1.95 2.43
C ASN A 149 -5.00 2.58 3.40
N LEU A 150 -4.49 3.22 4.46
CA LEU A 150 -5.32 3.84 5.49
C LEU A 150 -6.26 4.88 4.91
N ASN A 151 -5.77 5.75 4.03
CA ASN A 151 -6.58 6.83 3.44
C ASN A 151 -7.68 6.30 2.50
N ALA A 152 -7.53 5.07 2.00
CA ALA A 152 -8.58 4.42 1.22
C ALA A 152 -9.68 3.82 2.10
N LEU A 153 -9.39 3.46 3.35
CA LEU A 153 -10.37 2.85 4.27
C LEU A 153 -11.56 3.77 4.55
N ALA A 154 -11.33 5.05 4.84
CA ALA A 154 -12.43 6.01 5.04
C ALA A 154 -13.30 6.16 3.79
N GLN A 155 -12.69 6.16 2.59
CA GLN A 155 -13.44 6.22 1.34
C GLN A 155 -14.26 4.94 1.13
N LEU A 156 -13.70 3.78 1.44
CA LEU A 156 -14.40 2.50 1.34
C LEU A 156 -15.59 2.44 2.30
N ASP A 157 -15.44 2.92 3.53
CA ASP A 157 -16.52 2.93 4.53
C ASP A 157 -17.65 3.89 4.14
N ALA A 158 -17.30 5.09 3.65
CA ALA A 158 -18.26 6.05 3.09
C ALA A 158 -18.98 5.50 1.85
N LEU A 159 -18.30 4.76 0.98
CA LEU A 159 -18.90 4.14 -0.20
C LEU A 159 -19.80 2.95 0.16
N ALA A 160 -19.44 2.15 1.17
CA ALA A 160 -20.25 1.04 1.64
C ALA A 160 -21.55 1.52 2.31
N SER A 161 -21.48 2.56 3.14
CA SER A 161 -22.65 3.19 3.74
C SER A 161 -23.54 3.89 2.70
N ALA A 162 -22.96 4.54 1.69
CA ALA A 162 -23.73 5.10 0.57
C ALA A 162 -24.39 4.01 -0.30
N GLY A 163 -23.70 2.89 -0.55
CA GLY A 163 -24.19 1.78 -1.36
C GLY A 163 -25.37 1.04 -0.72
N THR A 164 -25.34 0.83 0.60
CA THR A 164 -26.47 0.27 1.36
C THR A 164 -27.68 1.21 1.36
N MET A 165 -27.46 2.52 1.45
CA MET A 165 -28.51 3.54 1.34
C MET A 165 -29.10 3.63 -0.08
N ALA A 166 -28.28 3.49 -1.12
CA ALA A 166 -28.75 3.44 -2.51
C ALA A 166 -29.57 2.17 -2.79
N ALA A 167 -29.15 1.01 -2.26
CA ALA A 167 -29.94 -0.22 -2.33
C ALA A 167 -31.29 -0.09 -1.60
N ALA A 168 -31.32 0.58 -0.45
CA ALA A 168 -32.54 0.89 0.28
C ALA A 168 -33.47 1.85 -0.51
N ALA A 169 -32.91 2.82 -1.23
CA ALA A 169 -33.67 3.77 -2.04
C ALA A 169 -34.25 3.15 -3.32
N VAL A 170 -33.51 2.26 -4.00
CA VAL A 170 -33.99 1.53 -5.18
C VAL A 170 -35.11 0.54 -4.81
N GLY A 171 -35.06 -0.05 -3.61
CA GLY A 171 -36.17 -0.86 -3.07
C GLY A 171 -37.42 -0.06 -2.68
N GLY A 172 -37.32 1.28 -2.57
CA GLY A 172 -38.39 2.16 -2.10
C GLY A 172 -39.24 2.84 -3.18
N SER A 173 -38.88 2.76 -4.46
CA SER A 173 -39.56 3.56 -5.49
C SER A 173 -39.64 2.90 -6.86
N ALA A 174 -40.52 1.90 -7.01
CA ALA A 174 -41.36 1.72 -8.21
C ALA A 174 -42.37 0.57 -8.01
N LEU A 175 -43.57 0.88 -7.49
CA LEU A 175 -44.88 0.45 -8.01
C LEU A 175 -45.99 0.88 -7.02
N GLY A 176 -46.59 2.04 -7.28
CA GLY A 176 -47.90 2.35 -6.74
C GLY A 176 -48.95 1.52 -7.46
N GLY A 177 -49.55 0.54 -6.80
CA GLY A 177 -50.64 -0.26 -7.37
C GLY A 177 -50.95 -1.55 -6.63
N ALA A 178 -51.79 -1.44 -5.59
CA ALA A 178 -52.64 -2.48 -4.99
C ALA A 178 -52.33 -3.96 -5.31
N ALA A 179 -51.59 -4.63 -4.40
CA ALA A 179 -51.79 -6.05 -4.10
C ALA A 179 -51.35 -6.33 -2.65
N SER A 180 -52.33 -6.54 -1.79
CA SER A 180 -52.18 -6.99 -0.42
C SER A 180 -51.71 -8.44 -0.36
N GLY A 181 -50.61 -8.68 0.37
CA GLY A 181 -50.30 -10.00 0.94
C GLY A 181 -49.07 -10.72 0.38
N ALA A 182 -47.86 -10.18 0.56
CA ALA A 182 -46.59 -10.92 0.61
C ALA A 182 -45.41 -10.02 1.07
N GLY A 183 -45.66 -9.00 1.89
CA GLY A 183 -44.72 -7.90 2.14
C GLY A 183 -43.92 -7.96 3.44
N SER A 184 -43.84 -9.11 4.13
CA SER A 184 -43.23 -9.17 5.48
C SER A 184 -41.81 -9.73 5.54
N SER A 185 -41.22 -10.19 4.42
CA SER A 185 -39.91 -10.86 4.43
C SER A 185 -38.74 -10.03 3.87
N MET A 186 -39.01 -8.86 3.26
CA MET A 186 -37.96 -7.90 2.86
C MET A 186 -37.93 -6.64 3.73
N SER A 187 -38.99 -6.36 4.50
CA SER A 187 -39.00 -5.25 5.46
C SER A 187 -38.12 -5.51 6.68
N SER A 188 -37.78 -6.77 6.97
CA SER A 188 -36.91 -7.13 8.10
C SER A 188 -35.43 -6.88 7.86
N LEU A 189 -34.98 -6.79 6.59
CA LEU A 189 -33.60 -6.40 6.25
C LEU A 189 -33.40 -4.88 6.32
N ALA A 190 -34.42 -4.10 5.93
CA ALA A 190 -34.38 -2.65 6.07
C ALA A 190 -34.55 -2.18 7.53
N SER A 191 -35.23 -2.96 8.39
CA SER A 191 -35.33 -2.64 9.81
C SER A 191 -34.14 -3.11 10.65
N LEU A 192 -33.26 -3.96 10.11
CA LEU A 192 -31.97 -4.31 10.74
C LEU A 192 -30.88 -3.27 10.45
N ALA A 193 -31.06 -2.41 9.44
CA ALA A 193 -30.20 -1.25 9.21
C ALA A 193 -30.46 -0.09 10.20
N ALA A 194 -31.42 -0.24 11.11
CA ALA A 194 -31.79 0.73 12.13
C ALA A 194 -31.67 0.17 13.56
N ASP A 195 -31.06 -1.02 13.72
CA ASP A 195 -30.75 -1.57 15.03
C ASP A 195 -29.35 -1.07 15.41
N ASP A 196 -29.23 -0.36 16.53
CA ASP A 196 -28.01 0.20 17.16
C ASP A 196 -26.94 -0.87 17.54
N ASN A 197 -27.01 -2.08 16.97
CA ASN A 197 -25.94 -3.08 17.01
C ASN A 197 -25.21 -3.02 15.66
N ALA A 198 -24.27 -2.06 15.57
CA ALA A 198 -23.43 -1.89 14.39
C ALA A 198 -22.71 -3.20 14.07
N SER A 199 -23.11 -3.85 12.97
CA SER A 199 -22.26 -4.85 12.34
C SER A 199 -20.89 -4.21 12.08
N PRO A 200 -19.76 -4.91 12.37
CA PRO A 200 -18.44 -4.33 12.20
C PRO A 200 -18.30 -3.82 10.76
N SER A 201 -17.88 -2.57 10.62
CA SER A 201 -17.73 -1.97 9.30
C SER A 201 -16.67 -2.73 8.51
N MET A 202 -16.78 -2.71 7.18
CA MET A 202 -15.82 -3.41 6.31
C MET A 202 -14.37 -2.94 6.54
N ALA A 203 -14.20 -1.66 6.88
CA ALA A 203 -12.91 -1.11 7.22
C ALA A 203 -12.39 -1.65 8.56
N SER A 204 -13.27 -1.81 9.56
CA SER A 204 -12.92 -2.40 10.86
C SER A 204 -12.49 -3.87 10.70
N SER A 205 -13.20 -4.68 9.89
CA SER A 205 -12.79 -6.07 9.63
C SER A 205 -11.42 -6.19 8.97
N MET A 206 -11.08 -5.28 8.04
CA MET A 206 -9.74 -5.25 7.42
C MET A 206 -8.64 -4.90 8.42
N LEU A 207 -8.89 -3.96 9.34
CA LEU A 207 -7.93 -3.60 10.37
C LEU A 207 -7.76 -4.72 11.41
N MET A 208 -8.84 -5.41 11.76
CA MET A 208 -8.83 -6.52 12.72
C MET A 208 -8.00 -7.72 12.25
N ALA A 209 -7.73 -7.84 10.95
CA ALA A 209 -6.82 -8.86 10.43
C ALA A 209 -5.34 -8.57 10.75
N LEU A 210 -5.00 -7.35 11.17
CA LEU A 210 -3.64 -7.00 11.56
C LEU A 210 -3.26 -7.65 12.91
N PRO A 211 -2.00 -8.09 13.05
CA PRO A 211 -1.58 -8.83 14.24
C PRO A 211 -1.60 -7.92 15.48
N GLY A 212 -2.29 -8.37 16.52
CA GLY A 212 -2.42 -7.63 17.77
C GLY A 212 -3.35 -6.40 17.70
N MET A 213 -4.15 -6.26 16.63
CA MET A 213 -5.20 -5.25 16.56
C MET A 213 -6.36 -5.62 17.49
N THR A 214 -6.93 -4.60 18.14
CA THR A 214 -8.12 -4.72 18.98
C THR A 214 -9.21 -3.81 18.43
N GLU A 215 -10.47 -4.16 18.68
CA GLU A 215 -11.64 -3.45 18.14
C GLU A 215 -11.66 -1.97 18.55
N ASP A 216 -11.26 -1.67 19.79
CA ASP A 216 -11.14 -0.30 20.31
C ASP A 216 -10.06 0.53 19.60
N VAL A 217 -8.97 -0.11 19.17
CA VAL A 217 -7.92 0.59 18.40
C VAL A 217 -8.33 0.72 16.93
N ALA A 218 -8.96 -0.30 16.35
CA ALA A 218 -9.45 -0.25 14.98
C ALA A 218 -10.49 0.86 14.81
N ASP A 219 -11.49 0.92 15.69
CA ASP A 219 -12.51 1.98 15.67
C ASP A 219 -11.90 3.36 15.92
N ALA A 220 -10.96 3.50 16.87
CA ALA A 220 -10.28 4.77 17.11
C ALA A 220 -9.42 5.24 15.92
N ILE A 221 -8.87 4.33 15.11
CA ILE A 221 -8.17 4.67 13.87
C ILE A 221 -9.15 5.16 12.81
N LEU A 222 -10.36 4.59 12.74
CA LEU A 222 -11.37 4.98 11.77
C LEU A 222 -11.98 6.34 12.13
N ASP A 223 -12.31 6.59 13.40
CA ASP A 223 -12.76 7.91 13.91
C ASP A 223 -11.70 9.00 13.73
N TRP A 224 -10.41 8.63 13.71
CA TRP A 224 -9.36 9.60 13.41
C TRP A 224 -9.39 10.08 11.94
N LEU A 225 -9.93 9.24 11.06
CA LEU A 225 -9.81 9.37 9.60
C LEU A 225 -11.09 9.88 8.93
N ASP A 226 -12.28 9.55 9.47
CA ASP A 226 -13.55 10.04 8.95
C ASP A 226 -13.76 11.54 9.24
N GLU A 227 -14.71 12.14 8.51
CA GLU A 227 -14.91 13.61 8.52
C GLU A 227 -15.93 14.06 9.57
N ASP A 228 -16.68 13.13 10.16
CA ASP A 228 -17.71 13.45 11.14
C ASP A 228 -17.10 13.60 12.56
N GLU A 229 -17.95 13.84 13.55
CA GLU A 229 -17.52 13.99 14.96
C GLU A 229 -18.28 12.98 15.85
N GLU A 230 -18.88 11.94 15.24
CA GLU A 230 -19.70 10.95 15.94
C GLU A 230 -18.85 9.71 16.27
N PRO A 231 -18.60 9.42 17.56
CA PRO A 231 -17.73 8.30 17.92
C PRO A 231 -18.37 6.96 17.58
N ARG A 232 -17.58 6.04 17.03
CA ARG A 232 -17.94 4.62 16.89
C ARG A 232 -18.11 3.95 18.27
N PRO A 233 -18.77 2.77 18.36
CA PRO A 233 -19.07 2.11 19.63
C PRO A 233 -17.87 1.95 20.57
N MET A 234 -16.69 1.62 20.02
CA MET A 234 -15.43 1.50 20.77
C MET A 234 -14.39 2.54 20.34
N GLY A 235 -14.81 3.54 19.56
CA GLY A 235 -13.97 4.57 18.97
C GLY A 235 -13.58 5.69 19.93
N ALA A 236 -13.08 6.78 19.37
CA ALA A 236 -12.63 7.94 20.12
C ALA A 236 -12.64 9.21 19.27
N GLU A 237 -13.43 10.18 19.72
CA GLU A 237 -13.55 11.51 19.11
C GLU A 237 -13.05 12.63 20.02
N PHE A 238 -13.00 13.86 19.47
CA PHE A 238 -12.51 15.03 20.23
C PHE A 238 -13.25 15.23 21.55
N ASP A 239 -14.57 15.32 21.50
CA ASP A 239 -15.40 15.66 22.66
C ASP A 239 -15.46 14.53 23.71
N ASP A 240 -15.31 13.27 23.28
CA ASP A 240 -15.34 12.11 24.18
C ASP A 240 -13.98 11.87 24.85
N TYR A 241 -12.90 11.76 24.07
CA TYR A 241 -11.60 11.32 24.57
C TYR A 241 -10.54 12.42 24.57
N TYR A 242 -10.27 13.05 23.43
CA TYR A 242 -9.07 13.88 23.28
C TYR A 242 -9.14 15.21 24.06
N LEU A 243 -10.34 15.74 24.31
CA LEU A 243 -10.56 16.92 25.15
C LEU A 243 -10.14 16.70 26.62
N HIS A 244 -10.24 15.46 27.09
CA HIS A 244 -9.98 15.09 28.50
C HIS A 244 -8.51 14.76 28.77
N LEU A 245 -7.65 14.77 27.75
CA LEU A 245 -6.21 14.52 27.91
C LEU A 245 -5.51 15.68 28.65
N PRO A 246 -4.38 15.41 29.32
CA PRO A 246 -3.60 16.46 30.01
C PRO A 246 -3.19 17.61 29.08
N ASN A 247 -2.91 17.29 27.81
CA ASN A 247 -2.68 18.24 26.73
C ASN A 247 -3.66 17.91 25.59
N PRO A 248 -4.82 18.57 25.53
CA PRO A 248 -5.82 18.31 24.49
C PRO A 248 -5.29 18.66 23.10
N TYR A 249 -5.66 17.86 22.11
CA TYR A 249 -5.43 18.10 20.69
C TYR A 249 -6.65 17.65 19.91
N LYS A 250 -6.89 18.25 18.73
CA LYS A 250 -7.99 17.84 17.86
C LYS A 250 -7.52 16.72 16.94
N PRO A 251 -8.32 15.66 16.72
CA PRO A 251 -8.12 14.73 15.62
C PRO A 251 -8.14 15.46 14.26
N ASN A 252 -7.58 14.82 13.24
CA ASN A 252 -7.45 15.45 11.94
C ASN A 252 -8.77 15.42 11.13
N ASN A 253 -9.64 14.46 11.44
CA ASN A 253 -10.91 14.18 10.76
C ASN A 253 -10.72 14.19 9.24
N GLY A 254 -9.73 13.42 8.79
CA GLY A 254 -9.28 13.41 7.41
C GLY A 254 -7.97 12.66 7.19
N PRO A 255 -7.46 12.66 5.94
CA PRO A 255 -6.34 11.82 5.53
C PRO A 255 -5.09 12.00 6.39
N ILE A 256 -4.43 10.89 6.69
CA ILE A 256 -3.18 10.85 7.44
C ILE A 256 -2.01 11.17 6.48
N GLU A 257 -1.14 12.09 6.90
CA GLU A 257 0.02 12.52 6.10
C GLU A 257 1.31 11.74 6.43
N SER A 258 1.39 11.14 7.62
CA SER A 258 2.55 10.40 8.10
C SER A 258 2.12 9.22 8.96
N ILE A 259 2.78 8.07 8.81
CA ILE A 259 2.45 6.86 9.58
C ILE A 259 2.57 7.13 11.08
N GLU A 260 3.49 8.00 11.50
CA GLU A 260 3.70 8.40 12.88
C GLU A 260 2.53 9.17 13.51
N GLN A 261 1.62 9.74 12.71
CA GLN A 261 0.41 10.37 13.25
C GLN A 261 -0.49 9.36 13.95
N LEU A 262 -0.41 8.06 13.60
CA LEU A 262 -1.12 7.01 14.32
C LEU A 262 -0.74 6.97 15.81
N LEU A 263 0.44 7.46 16.21
CA LEU A 263 0.82 7.54 17.63
C LEU A 263 -0.01 8.55 18.44
N LEU A 264 -0.78 9.41 17.77
CA LEU A 264 -1.74 10.32 18.41
C LEU A 264 -3.11 9.66 18.61
N VAL A 265 -3.37 8.52 17.98
CA VAL A 265 -4.63 7.79 18.11
C VAL A 265 -4.66 7.05 19.43
N ARG A 266 -5.84 7.00 20.06
CA ARG A 266 -6.06 6.24 21.29
C ARG A 266 -5.63 4.78 21.13
N GLY A 267 -4.87 4.27 22.10
CA GLY A 267 -4.45 2.86 22.17
C GLY A 267 -3.26 2.48 21.28
N VAL A 268 -2.86 3.32 20.33
CA VAL A 268 -1.67 3.05 19.50
C VAL A 268 -0.40 3.37 20.29
N THR A 269 0.51 2.40 20.35
CA THR A 269 1.82 2.57 21.00
C THR A 269 2.95 2.46 19.97
N PRO A 270 4.13 3.06 20.24
CA PRO A 270 5.30 2.87 19.37
C PRO A 270 5.67 1.40 19.15
N GLN A 271 5.40 0.56 20.16
CA GLN A 271 5.68 -0.87 20.08
C GLN A 271 4.70 -1.62 19.17
N LEU A 272 3.41 -1.23 19.15
CA LEU A 272 2.43 -1.77 18.20
C LEU A 272 2.70 -1.28 16.77
N LEU A 273 3.08 -0.01 16.62
CA LEU A 273 3.29 0.59 15.30
C LEU A 273 4.60 0.14 14.62
N PHE A 274 5.73 0.15 15.34
CA PHE A 274 7.05 -0.14 14.77
C PHE A 274 7.61 -1.51 15.13
N GLY A 275 7.05 -2.19 16.13
CA GLY A 275 7.57 -3.47 16.57
C GLY A 275 8.99 -3.38 17.12
N TYR A 276 9.75 -4.46 16.96
CA TYR A 276 11.14 -4.58 17.41
C TYR A 276 12.17 -4.40 16.29
N ASP A 277 11.72 -4.28 15.05
CA ASP A 277 12.55 -4.03 13.88
C ASP A 277 12.91 -2.54 13.79
N GLU A 278 14.05 -2.17 14.38
CA GLU A 278 14.49 -0.77 14.44
C GLU A 278 14.93 -0.26 13.06
N ASN A 279 15.48 -1.15 12.25
CA ASN A 279 16.04 -0.81 10.95
C ASN A 279 14.98 -0.91 9.81
N ARG A 280 13.80 -1.45 10.12
CA ARG A 280 12.59 -1.56 9.27
C ARG A 280 12.83 -2.32 7.97
N ASN A 281 13.70 -3.34 8.02
CA ASN A 281 14.02 -4.19 6.87
C ASN A 281 13.09 -5.43 6.77
N GLY A 282 12.11 -5.56 7.67
CA GLY A 282 11.17 -6.68 7.73
C GLY A 282 11.74 -7.98 8.30
N VAL A 283 12.95 -7.94 8.88
CA VAL A 283 13.65 -9.11 9.42
C VAL A 283 14.27 -8.77 10.77
N LEU A 284 13.83 -9.48 11.82
CA LEU A 284 14.43 -9.32 13.14
C LEU A 284 15.83 -9.92 13.19
N ASP A 285 16.83 -9.08 13.42
CA ASP A 285 18.20 -9.52 13.61
C ASP A 285 18.43 -10.14 15.01
N ALA A 286 19.63 -10.65 15.26
CA ALA A 286 19.98 -11.26 16.54
C ALA A 286 19.86 -10.29 17.74
N ALA A 287 20.12 -9.00 17.53
CA ALA A 287 20.02 -7.99 18.58
C ALA A 287 18.56 -7.62 18.84
N GLU A 288 17.74 -7.48 17.80
CA GLU A 288 16.31 -7.20 17.84
C GLU A 288 15.53 -8.37 18.46
N SER A 289 15.80 -9.60 18.04
CA SER A 289 15.22 -10.81 18.64
C SER A 289 15.61 -10.98 20.12
N THR A 290 16.85 -10.63 20.49
CA THR A 290 17.30 -10.62 21.89
C THR A 290 16.56 -9.55 22.70
N ARG A 291 16.29 -8.37 22.10
CA ARG A 291 15.51 -7.30 22.72
C ARG A 291 14.05 -7.69 22.90
N MET A 292 13.44 -8.30 21.90
CA MET A 292 12.09 -8.87 21.99
C MET A 292 11.99 -9.92 23.11
N SER A 293 13.05 -10.73 23.29
CA SER A 293 13.11 -11.75 24.36
C SER A 293 13.58 -11.20 25.71
N ARG A 294 13.81 -9.88 25.84
CA ARG A 294 14.38 -9.29 27.05
C ARG A 294 13.30 -9.16 28.13
N GLY A 295 13.27 -10.15 29.03
CA GLY A 295 12.32 -10.21 30.16
C GLY A 295 11.49 -11.49 30.20
N THR A 296 11.65 -12.38 29.22
CA THR A 296 11.01 -13.70 29.19
C THR A 296 11.95 -14.77 29.77
N PRO A 297 11.42 -15.78 30.48
CA PRO A 297 12.21 -16.92 30.95
C PRO A 297 12.87 -17.66 29.78
N ALA A 298 14.04 -18.25 30.01
CA ALA A 298 14.71 -19.08 29.01
C ALA A 298 13.81 -20.27 28.61
N GLY A 299 13.53 -20.40 27.30
CA GLY A 299 12.66 -21.44 26.73
C GLY A 299 11.27 -20.96 26.32
N SER A 300 10.92 -19.69 26.52
CA SER A 300 9.67 -19.10 26.01
C SER A 300 9.76 -18.77 24.52
N ALA A 301 8.63 -18.86 23.80
CA ALA A 301 8.55 -18.53 22.38
C ALA A 301 8.89 -17.05 22.12
N PRO A 302 9.54 -16.72 20.98
CA PRO A 302 9.76 -15.33 20.56
C PRO A 302 8.43 -14.57 20.52
N GLY A 303 8.36 -13.38 21.13
CA GLY A 303 7.13 -12.59 21.25
C GLY A 303 6.28 -12.88 22.50
N SER A 304 6.70 -13.80 23.38
CA SER A 304 6.06 -13.95 24.69
C SER A 304 6.20 -12.68 25.53
N LEU A 305 5.13 -12.26 26.19
CA LEU A 305 5.20 -11.13 27.11
C LEU A 305 6.12 -11.50 28.30
N PRO A 306 6.96 -10.57 28.80
CA PRO A 306 7.59 -10.77 30.10
C PRO A 306 6.48 -11.07 31.13
N ALA A 307 6.74 -11.97 32.08
CA ALA A 307 5.78 -12.41 33.12
C ALA A 307 5.24 -11.28 34.03
N MET A 308 5.47 -10.02 33.67
CA MET A 308 5.06 -8.79 34.34
C MET A 308 3.79 -8.15 33.73
N SER A 309 3.29 -8.58 32.56
CA SER A 309 1.92 -8.25 32.16
C SER A 309 0.97 -9.27 32.79
N SER A 310 0.41 -8.92 33.94
CA SER A 310 -0.56 -9.73 34.68
C SER A 310 -1.96 -9.78 34.02
N ASP A 311 -2.12 -9.21 32.82
CA ASP A 311 -3.39 -9.20 32.09
C ASP A 311 -3.36 -10.21 30.93
N PRO A 312 -4.11 -11.32 31.03
CA PRO A 312 -4.17 -12.35 29.98
C PRO A 312 -4.90 -11.90 28.71
N ASN A 313 -5.55 -10.73 28.71
CA ASN A 313 -6.31 -10.21 27.55
C ASN A 313 -5.49 -9.27 26.65
N ILE A 314 -4.27 -8.88 27.03
CA ILE A 314 -3.41 -8.04 26.20
C ILE A 314 -2.58 -8.95 25.29
N ALA A 315 -2.89 -8.94 23.98
CA ALA A 315 -2.08 -9.65 23.00
C ALA A 315 -0.64 -9.09 22.99
N PRO A 316 0.39 -9.96 22.85
CA PRO A 316 1.76 -9.48 22.69
C PRO A 316 1.86 -8.56 21.46
N PRO A 317 2.68 -7.49 21.52
CA PRO A 317 2.84 -6.60 20.38
C PRO A 317 3.42 -7.37 19.19
N PRO A 318 2.97 -7.08 17.96
CA PRO A 318 3.45 -7.76 16.77
C PRO A 318 4.96 -7.56 16.61
N PRO A 319 5.73 -8.62 16.27
CA PRO A 319 7.20 -8.55 16.22
C PRO A 319 7.73 -7.47 15.27
N LEU A 320 7.08 -7.28 14.12
CA LEU A 320 7.44 -6.31 13.08
C LEU A 320 6.65 -4.99 13.16
N GLY A 321 5.68 -4.88 14.07
CA GLY A 321 4.76 -3.74 14.12
C GLY A 321 3.71 -3.74 13.00
N TRP A 322 2.84 -2.74 12.98
CA TRP A 322 1.86 -2.53 11.90
C TRP A 322 2.43 -1.77 10.68
N ALA A 323 3.51 -1.01 10.85
CA ALA A 323 4.14 -0.23 9.78
C ALA A 323 4.48 -1.00 8.48
N PRO A 324 4.90 -2.29 8.48
CA PRO A 324 5.13 -3.02 7.23
C PRO A 324 3.84 -3.37 6.48
N TYR A 325 2.69 -3.42 7.15
CA TYR A 325 1.39 -3.80 6.60
C TYR A 325 0.56 -2.59 6.13
N LEU A 326 0.94 -1.37 6.52
CA LEU A 326 0.20 -0.14 6.27
C LEU A 326 0.89 0.74 5.24
N THR A 327 0.10 1.43 4.44
CA THR A 327 0.54 2.51 3.55
C THR A 327 -0.41 3.70 3.59
N LEU A 328 0.08 4.85 3.14
CA LEU A 328 -0.70 6.07 2.98
C LEU A 328 -1.04 6.35 1.52
N GLN A 329 -0.33 5.69 0.60
CA GLN A 329 -0.42 5.93 -0.84
C GLN A 329 -0.29 4.61 -1.59
N SER A 330 -1.36 4.24 -2.28
CA SER A 330 -1.36 3.17 -3.28
C SER A 330 -2.17 3.64 -4.48
N LEU A 331 -1.59 3.49 -5.68
CA LEU A 331 -2.17 3.94 -6.93
C LEU A 331 -1.81 2.94 -8.03
N GLU A 332 -2.71 2.78 -8.98
CA GLU A 332 -2.51 2.02 -10.21
C GLU A 332 -2.86 2.93 -11.39
N LYS A 333 -1.97 3.04 -12.37
CA LYS A 333 -2.22 3.82 -13.58
C LYS A 333 -3.26 3.09 -14.42
N ASN A 334 -4.17 3.87 -14.99
CA ASN A 334 -5.19 3.35 -15.90
C ASN A 334 -4.62 3.24 -17.33
N VAL A 335 -3.62 2.38 -17.49
CA VAL A 335 -2.93 2.11 -18.75
C VAL A 335 -2.82 0.61 -18.98
N ALA A 336 -2.79 0.20 -20.23
CA ALA A 336 -2.53 -1.19 -20.61
C ALA A 336 -1.05 -1.54 -20.37
N ALA A 337 -0.72 -2.82 -20.45
CA ALA A 337 0.62 -3.35 -20.21
C ALA A 337 1.69 -2.81 -21.19
N ASP A 338 1.27 -2.36 -22.37
CA ASP A 338 2.09 -1.69 -23.38
C ASP A 338 2.24 -0.16 -23.15
N GLY A 339 1.52 0.40 -22.18
CA GLY A 339 1.51 1.82 -21.86
C GLY A 339 0.46 2.65 -22.62
N THR A 340 -0.38 2.04 -23.46
CA THR A 340 -1.51 2.71 -24.10
C THR A 340 -2.63 3.00 -23.10
N GLN A 341 -3.47 3.99 -23.41
CA GLN A 341 -4.64 4.31 -22.56
C GLN A 341 -5.71 3.24 -22.73
N ARG A 342 -6.32 2.83 -21.62
CA ARG A 342 -7.46 1.90 -21.65
C ARG A 342 -8.70 2.57 -22.22
N VAL A 343 -9.50 1.81 -22.95
CA VAL A 343 -10.76 2.27 -23.54
C VAL A 343 -11.83 2.29 -22.47
N ASN A 344 -12.45 3.46 -22.27
CA ASN A 344 -13.55 3.61 -21.33
C ASN A 344 -14.87 3.11 -21.94
N ILE A 345 -15.36 1.96 -21.48
CA ILE A 345 -16.60 1.34 -21.99
C ILE A 345 -17.87 2.13 -21.63
N ASN A 346 -17.76 3.12 -20.73
CA ASN A 346 -18.85 3.99 -20.34
C ASN A 346 -18.89 5.33 -21.09
N SER A 347 -18.02 5.52 -22.10
CA SER A 347 -17.98 6.73 -22.95
C SER A 347 -19.37 7.11 -23.48
N ASP A 348 -19.63 8.40 -23.65
CA ASP A 348 -20.90 8.91 -24.17
C ASP A 348 -20.97 8.85 -25.70
N ASP A 349 -19.81 8.87 -26.38
CA ASP A 349 -19.72 8.79 -27.84
C ASP A 349 -19.63 7.32 -28.29
N MET A 350 -20.78 6.78 -28.72
CA MET A 350 -20.90 5.38 -29.17
C MET A 350 -20.16 5.11 -30.48
N GLN A 351 -19.99 6.12 -31.34
CA GLN A 351 -19.29 5.96 -32.61
C GLN A 351 -17.79 5.85 -32.37
N LEU A 352 -17.23 6.77 -31.59
CA LEU A 352 -15.83 6.74 -31.20
C LEU A 352 -15.51 5.46 -30.40
N LEU A 353 -16.38 5.07 -29.47
CA LEU A 353 -16.24 3.81 -28.73
C LEU A 353 -16.19 2.59 -29.65
N SER A 354 -16.99 2.57 -30.74
CA SER A 354 -16.99 1.46 -31.68
C SER A 354 -15.66 1.33 -32.44
N GLU A 355 -15.06 2.46 -32.84
CA GLU A 355 -13.78 2.51 -33.52
C GLU A 355 -12.66 2.06 -32.58
N GLU A 356 -12.63 2.57 -31.34
CA GLU A 356 -11.64 2.20 -30.32
C GLU A 356 -11.71 0.72 -29.93
N LEU A 357 -12.91 0.19 -29.66
CA LEU A 357 -13.08 -1.23 -29.30
C LEU A 357 -12.66 -2.16 -30.44
N SER A 358 -12.97 -1.79 -31.70
CA SER A 358 -12.58 -2.60 -32.86
C SER A 358 -11.07 -2.64 -33.08
N ALA A 359 -10.37 -1.52 -32.79
CA ALA A 359 -8.93 -1.42 -32.91
C ALA A 359 -8.20 -2.26 -31.86
N VAL A 360 -8.75 -2.30 -30.64
CA VAL A 360 -8.07 -2.90 -29.48
C VAL A 360 -8.40 -4.38 -29.30
N LEU A 361 -9.69 -4.76 -29.31
CA LEU A 361 -10.09 -6.15 -29.05
C LEU A 361 -9.91 -7.08 -30.25
N GLN A 362 -9.86 -6.54 -31.47
CA GLN A 362 -9.75 -7.30 -32.73
C GLN A 362 -10.79 -8.44 -32.89
N ASN A 363 -11.89 -8.37 -32.14
CA ASN A 363 -12.99 -9.32 -32.14
C ASN A 363 -14.31 -8.57 -32.28
N GLU A 364 -14.96 -8.72 -33.44
CA GLU A 364 -16.18 -8.02 -33.81
C GLU A 364 -17.38 -8.42 -32.95
N ASP A 365 -17.44 -9.68 -32.48
CA ASP A 365 -18.53 -10.15 -31.63
C ASP A 365 -18.45 -9.52 -30.23
N TRP A 366 -17.25 -9.30 -29.70
CA TRP A 366 -17.05 -8.69 -28.38
C TRP A 366 -17.32 -7.18 -28.41
N SER A 367 -16.77 -6.48 -29.40
CA SER A 367 -16.97 -5.03 -29.54
C SER A 367 -18.45 -4.69 -29.79
N SER A 368 -19.12 -5.45 -30.68
CA SER A 368 -20.55 -5.26 -30.93
C SER A 368 -21.41 -5.60 -29.71
N PHE A 369 -21.05 -6.62 -28.92
CA PHE A 369 -21.79 -6.96 -27.70
C PHE A 369 -21.67 -5.87 -26.62
N ILE A 370 -20.48 -5.30 -26.41
CA ILE A 370 -20.27 -4.20 -25.45
C ILE A 370 -21.15 -3.01 -25.82
N LEU A 371 -21.23 -2.67 -27.11
CA LEU A 371 -22.11 -1.61 -27.59
C LEU A 371 -23.59 -1.97 -27.40
N ALA A 372 -24.00 -3.18 -27.74
CA ALA A 372 -25.38 -3.64 -27.55
C ALA A 372 -25.81 -3.60 -26.08
N TYR A 373 -24.89 -3.94 -25.16
CA TYR A 373 -25.13 -3.85 -23.72
C TYR A 373 -25.47 -2.43 -23.28
N ARG A 374 -24.82 -1.41 -23.85
CA ARG A 374 -25.12 0.00 -23.55
C ARG A 374 -26.57 0.40 -23.88
N TYR A 375 -27.25 -0.30 -24.78
CA TYR A 375 -28.63 0.00 -25.18
C TYR A 375 -29.71 -0.71 -24.36
N GLY A 376 -29.41 -1.89 -23.82
CA GLY A 376 -30.41 -2.74 -23.15
C GLY A 376 -29.83 -3.97 -22.47
N GLY A 377 -28.58 -3.87 -22.00
CA GLY A 377 -27.89 -4.93 -21.29
C GLY A 377 -28.33 -5.07 -19.83
N ALA A 378 -28.34 -6.30 -19.36
CA ALA A 378 -28.40 -6.67 -17.95
C ALA A 378 -27.09 -7.38 -17.58
N PRO A 379 -26.45 -7.02 -16.45
CA PRO A 379 -25.16 -7.58 -16.04
C PRO A 379 -25.30 -9.08 -15.79
N GLY A 380 -24.23 -9.83 -16.02
CA GLY A 380 -24.16 -11.21 -15.57
C GLY A 380 -24.17 -11.28 -14.04
N GLY A 381 -24.81 -12.32 -13.47
CA GLY A 381 -24.87 -12.55 -12.02
C GLY A 381 -26.19 -12.10 -11.37
N SER A 382 -26.16 -11.88 -10.05
CA SER A 382 -27.35 -11.53 -9.25
C SER A 382 -27.89 -10.10 -9.49
N GLY A 383 -27.23 -9.31 -10.34
CA GLY A 383 -27.56 -7.90 -10.59
C GLY A 383 -27.34 -6.98 -9.38
N THR A 384 -26.75 -7.50 -8.30
CA THR A 384 -26.43 -6.74 -7.09
C THR A 384 -25.12 -5.98 -7.29
N SER A 385 -25.08 -4.70 -6.90
CA SER A 385 -23.84 -3.92 -6.97
C SER A 385 -22.73 -4.60 -6.15
N PRO A 386 -21.46 -4.58 -6.62
CA PRO A 386 -20.37 -5.32 -5.99
C PRO A 386 -20.13 -4.91 -4.54
N LEU A 387 -20.30 -3.62 -4.21
CA LEU A 387 -20.20 -3.11 -2.84
C LEU A 387 -21.28 -3.65 -1.90
N VAL A 388 -22.51 -3.83 -2.40
CA VAL A 388 -23.62 -4.38 -1.60
C VAL A 388 -23.40 -5.87 -1.37
N ALA A 389 -22.92 -6.59 -2.39
CA ALA A 389 -22.52 -7.98 -2.23
C ALA A 389 -21.42 -8.12 -1.18
N LEU A 390 -20.39 -7.28 -1.25
CA LEU A 390 -19.28 -7.29 -0.30
C LEU A 390 -19.71 -6.94 1.13
N ALA A 391 -20.58 -5.94 1.31
CA ALA A 391 -21.14 -5.61 2.63
C ALA A 391 -21.94 -6.79 3.21
N SER A 392 -22.71 -7.51 2.37
CA SER A 392 -23.42 -8.71 2.82
C SER A 392 -22.49 -9.86 3.18
N MET A 393 -21.33 -9.97 2.52
CA MET A 393 -20.30 -10.98 2.84
C MET A 393 -19.58 -10.65 4.15
N ALA A 394 -19.22 -9.38 4.36
CA ALA A 394 -18.61 -8.91 5.61
C ALA A 394 -19.55 -9.14 6.81
N ALA A 395 -20.85 -8.85 6.65
CA ALA A 395 -21.85 -9.11 7.69
C ALA A 395 -21.98 -10.60 8.02
N ALA A 396 -21.93 -11.48 7.01
CA ALA A 396 -22.01 -12.93 7.21
C ALA A 396 -20.82 -13.52 8.00
N ASP A 397 -19.65 -12.89 7.92
CA ASP A 397 -18.43 -13.35 8.61
C ASP A 397 -18.43 -12.93 10.10
N SER A 398 -19.13 -11.84 10.43
CA SER A 398 -19.26 -11.34 11.81
C SER A 398 -20.25 -12.12 12.67
N GLU A 399 -21.15 -12.89 12.07
CA GLU A 399 -22.09 -13.74 12.81
C GLU A 399 -21.48 -15.10 13.10
N GLN A 400 -20.89 -15.24 14.29
CA GLN A 400 -20.75 -16.54 14.95
C GLN A 400 -22.14 -17.09 15.33
N THR A 401 -22.99 -17.39 14.35
CA THR A 401 -24.23 -18.14 14.54
C THR A 401 -24.23 -19.38 13.66
N ASP A 402 -23.98 -20.50 14.34
CA ASP A 402 -23.99 -21.89 13.86
C ASP A 402 -25.41 -22.36 13.43
N GLY A 403 -26.19 -21.49 12.79
CA GLY A 403 -27.59 -21.73 12.45
C GLY A 403 -28.18 -20.80 11.37
N ALA A 404 -27.60 -19.63 11.11
CA ALA A 404 -28.10 -18.71 10.09
C ALA A 404 -27.74 -19.16 8.66
N LEU A 405 -26.54 -19.72 8.47
CA LEU A 405 -26.12 -20.33 7.20
C LEU A 405 -27.05 -21.48 6.78
N GLY A 406 -27.55 -22.28 7.73
CA GLY A 406 -28.51 -23.35 7.46
C GLY A 406 -29.86 -22.83 6.97
N ALA A 407 -30.37 -21.75 7.58
CA ALA A 407 -31.63 -21.13 7.18
C ALA A 407 -31.51 -20.31 5.87
N GLN A 408 -30.34 -19.70 5.63
CA GLN A 408 -30.08 -18.87 4.45
C GLN A 408 -29.77 -19.73 3.22
N LEU A 409 -29.03 -20.85 3.36
CA LEU A 409 -28.93 -21.86 2.29
C LEU A 409 -30.28 -22.52 2.01
N GLN A 410 -31.13 -22.75 3.02
CA GLN A 410 -32.45 -23.34 2.82
C GLN A 410 -33.43 -22.36 2.16
N ASN A 411 -33.31 -21.05 2.43
CA ASN A 411 -34.04 -20.00 1.74
C ASN A 411 -33.51 -19.72 0.33
N LEU A 412 -32.19 -19.86 0.08
CA LEU A 412 -31.60 -19.82 -1.26
C LEU A 412 -31.94 -21.07 -2.09
N ASN A 413 -31.99 -22.26 -1.47
CA ASN A 413 -32.50 -23.47 -2.11
C ASN A 413 -34.02 -23.42 -2.32
N ALA A 414 -34.78 -22.77 -1.44
CA ALA A 414 -36.21 -22.52 -1.67
C ALA A 414 -36.44 -21.46 -2.76
N ALA A 415 -35.58 -20.45 -2.88
CA ALA A 415 -35.59 -19.48 -3.97
C ALA A 415 -35.14 -20.09 -5.31
N GLN A 416 -34.17 -21.02 -5.31
CA GLN A 416 -33.80 -21.80 -6.49
C GLN A 416 -34.87 -22.84 -6.86
N GLY A 417 -35.50 -23.49 -5.88
CA GLY A 417 -36.60 -24.43 -6.08
C GLY A 417 -37.91 -23.77 -6.57
N ASN A 418 -38.04 -22.45 -6.40
CA ASN A 418 -39.19 -21.66 -6.85
C ASN A 418 -38.88 -20.78 -8.08
N ARG A 419 -37.79 -21.05 -8.82
CA ARG A 419 -37.57 -20.50 -10.18
C ARG A 419 -38.48 -21.12 -11.24
N GLY A 420 -39.44 -21.96 -10.83
CA GLY A 420 -40.64 -22.25 -11.60
C GLY A 420 -41.77 -21.28 -11.22
N ALA A 421 -42.07 -20.33 -12.10
CA ALA A 421 -43.25 -19.44 -12.07
C ALA A 421 -43.22 -18.26 -11.07
N GLY A 422 -42.51 -17.18 -11.44
CA GLY A 422 -42.67 -15.84 -10.88
C GLY A 422 -42.68 -14.81 -12.00
N ASN A 423 -43.87 -14.34 -12.37
CA ASN A 423 -44.20 -13.50 -13.51
C ASN A 423 -43.73 -12.04 -13.32
N THR A 424 -42.65 -11.63 -13.97
CA THR A 424 -42.36 -10.21 -14.27
C THR A 424 -42.86 -9.89 -15.67
N GLY A 425 -43.88 -9.02 -15.73
CA GLY A 425 -44.53 -8.63 -16.98
C GLY A 425 -43.64 -7.79 -17.88
N ALA A 426 -42.85 -8.44 -18.72
CA ALA A 426 -42.56 -8.00 -20.08
C ALA A 426 -42.86 -9.21 -20.98
N ALA A 427 -44.03 -9.20 -21.61
CA ALA A 427 -44.50 -10.28 -22.46
C ALA A 427 -43.61 -10.41 -23.71
N ALA A 428 -42.58 -11.25 -23.63
CA ALA A 428 -41.94 -11.86 -24.77
C ALA A 428 -42.14 -13.38 -24.68
N SER A 429 -42.90 -13.90 -25.63
CA SER A 429 -43.22 -15.31 -25.77
C SER A 429 -41.97 -16.13 -26.12
N GLN A 430 -41.21 -16.58 -25.12
CA GLN A 430 -40.25 -17.67 -25.32
C GLN A 430 -41.00 -19.00 -25.31
N VAL A 431 -41.14 -19.56 -26.51
CA VAL A 431 -41.55 -20.95 -26.73
C VAL A 431 -40.34 -21.84 -26.44
N ASN A 432 -40.46 -22.70 -25.42
CA ASN A 432 -39.51 -23.72 -24.97
C ASN A 432 -38.28 -23.20 -24.23
N GLY A 433 -37.97 -23.78 -23.06
CA GLY A 433 -36.82 -23.46 -22.21
C GLY A 433 -35.44 -23.81 -22.81
N ALA A 434 -35.19 -23.37 -24.04
CA ALA A 434 -33.87 -23.34 -24.64
C ALA A 434 -33.11 -22.12 -24.12
N PRO A 435 -31.80 -22.24 -23.85
CA PRO A 435 -30.98 -21.09 -23.45
C PRO A 435 -31.05 -20.00 -24.53
N PRO A 436 -30.99 -18.71 -24.13
CA PRO A 436 -31.03 -17.60 -25.07
C PRO A 436 -29.93 -17.76 -26.14
N PRO A 437 -30.21 -17.38 -27.40
CA PRO A 437 -29.22 -17.42 -28.46
C PRO A 437 -28.01 -16.55 -28.09
N ARG A 438 -26.80 -17.02 -28.45
CA ARG A 438 -25.58 -16.23 -28.27
C ARG A 438 -25.58 -15.03 -29.22
N TRP A 439 -25.02 -13.92 -28.76
CA TRP A 439 -24.80 -12.74 -29.58
C TRP A 439 -23.85 -13.00 -30.74
N THR A 440 -24.11 -12.36 -31.88
CA THR A 440 -23.20 -12.27 -33.03
C THR A 440 -23.23 -10.86 -33.62
N ALA A 441 -22.13 -10.43 -34.23
CA ALA A 441 -21.98 -9.09 -34.79
C ALA A 441 -23.08 -8.69 -35.80
N ASP A 442 -23.66 -9.64 -36.53
CA ASP A 442 -24.76 -9.40 -37.48
C ASP A 442 -25.98 -8.70 -36.85
N GLN A 443 -26.22 -8.94 -35.56
CA GLN A 443 -27.36 -8.36 -34.82
C GLN A 443 -27.18 -6.86 -34.57
N MET A 444 -25.96 -6.34 -34.66
CA MET A 444 -25.63 -4.93 -34.42
C MET A 444 -26.24 -3.98 -35.46
N SER A 445 -26.49 -4.47 -36.68
CA SER A 445 -27.12 -3.70 -37.77
C SER A 445 -28.52 -3.14 -37.42
N SER A 446 -29.15 -3.68 -36.38
CA SER A 446 -30.46 -3.24 -35.88
C SER A 446 -30.39 -2.08 -34.87
N ILE A 447 -29.19 -1.72 -34.40
CA ILE A 447 -28.97 -0.73 -33.34
C ILE A 447 -28.48 0.58 -33.97
N ASP A 448 -29.14 1.70 -33.63
CA ASP A 448 -28.78 3.04 -34.10
C ASP A 448 -27.71 3.66 -33.20
N LEU A 449 -26.46 3.64 -33.66
CA LEU A 449 -25.28 4.16 -32.96
C LEU A 449 -25.25 5.68 -32.78
N THR A 450 -26.19 6.43 -33.37
CA THR A 450 -26.25 7.90 -33.20
C THR A 450 -26.84 8.33 -31.85
N GLN A 451 -27.42 7.38 -31.09
CA GLN A 451 -27.95 7.63 -29.76
C GLN A 451 -26.89 7.31 -28.68
N ALA A 452 -26.96 8.01 -27.55
CA ALA A 452 -26.12 7.68 -26.41
C ALA A 452 -26.65 6.42 -25.70
N GLY A 453 -25.73 5.60 -25.17
CA GLY A 453 -26.09 4.42 -24.37
C GLY A 453 -26.93 4.77 -23.14
N SER A 454 -27.96 3.98 -22.88
CA SER A 454 -28.88 4.14 -21.75
C SER A 454 -28.40 3.45 -20.47
N VAL A 455 -27.64 2.35 -20.60
CA VAL A 455 -27.16 1.52 -19.48
C VAL A 455 -25.66 1.74 -19.29
N LYS A 456 -25.23 1.93 -18.03
CA LYS A 456 -23.80 2.03 -17.67
C LYS A 456 -23.31 0.72 -17.04
N PHE A 457 -22.04 0.40 -17.29
CA PHE A 457 -21.31 -0.67 -16.61
C PHE A 457 -20.85 -0.21 -15.24
N ASN A 458 -20.97 -1.08 -14.24
CA ASN A 458 -20.32 -0.83 -12.95
C ASN A 458 -18.85 -1.28 -13.02
N GLN A 459 -18.60 -2.43 -13.63
CA GLN A 459 -17.28 -3.06 -13.76
C GLN A 459 -17.15 -3.80 -15.09
N VAL A 460 -15.91 -4.10 -15.50
CA VAL A 460 -15.63 -4.85 -16.74
C VAL A 460 -16.18 -6.28 -16.69
N LEU A 461 -16.15 -6.93 -15.51
CA LEU A 461 -16.66 -8.30 -15.32
C LEU A 461 -18.18 -8.44 -15.45
N ASP A 462 -18.92 -7.33 -15.53
CA ASP A 462 -20.37 -7.36 -15.77
C ASP A 462 -20.68 -7.92 -17.18
N LEU A 463 -19.72 -7.90 -18.10
CA LEU A 463 -19.82 -8.43 -19.48
C LEU A 463 -19.91 -9.96 -19.55
N ILE A 464 -19.37 -10.66 -18.55
CA ILE A 464 -19.32 -12.12 -18.51
C ILE A 464 -20.70 -12.64 -18.12
N ASP A 465 -21.26 -13.60 -18.87
CA ASP A 465 -22.64 -14.10 -18.69
C ASP A 465 -23.74 -13.02 -18.72
N ALA A 466 -23.44 -11.84 -19.27
CA ALA A 466 -24.42 -10.78 -19.47
C ALA A 466 -25.50 -11.19 -20.48
N THR A 467 -26.64 -10.50 -20.44
CA THR A 467 -27.69 -10.65 -21.44
C THR A 467 -28.10 -9.30 -21.99
N VAL A 468 -28.45 -9.23 -23.27
CA VAL A 468 -28.94 -8.00 -23.91
C VAL A 468 -30.30 -8.26 -24.49
N THR A 469 -31.27 -7.40 -24.15
CA THR A 469 -32.61 -7.48 -24.69
C THR A 469 -32.80 -6.39 -25.74
N ILE A 470 -33.03 -6.79 -26.99
CA ILE A 470 -33.31 -5.87 -28.10
C ILE A 470 -34.78 -5.93 -28.44
N ASN A 471 -35.41 -4.75 -28.45
CA ASN A 471 -36.79 -4.58 -28.89
C ASN A 471 -36.82 -4.51 -30.42
N GLY A 472 -36.93 -5.68 -31.07
CA GLY A 472 -37.08 -5.77 -32.52
C GLY A 472 -38.53 -5.59 -32.98
N SER A 473 -38.73 -5.50 -34.31
CA SER A 473 -40.07 -5.42 -34.93
C SER A 473 -40.94 -6.66 -34.70
N ALA A 474 -40.34 -7.79 -34.32
CA ALA A 474 -40.99 -9.07 -34.03
C ALA A 474 -41.19 -9.36 -32.53
N GLY A 475 -40.85 -8.40 -31.64
CA GLY A 475 -40.88 -8.55 -30.18
C GLY A 475 -39.49 -8.44 -29.54
N ALA A 476 -39.44 -8.45 -28.21
CA ALA A 476 -38.19 -8.39 -27.45
C ALA A 476 -37.47 -9.73 -27.50
N VAL A 477 -36.25 -9.76 -28.05
CA VAL A 477 -35.39 -10.96 -28.07
C VAL A 477 -34.22 -10.73 -27.13
N THR A 478 -33.95 -11.71 -26.27
CA THR A 478 -32.81 -11.67 -25.33
C THR A 478 -31.69 -12.54 -25.85
N TYR A 479 -30.50 -11.95 -25.98
CA TYR A 479 -29.27 -12.61 -26.40
C TYR A 479 -28.31 -12.75 -25.22
N ALA A 480 -27.57 -13.86 -25.17
CA ALA A 480 -26.51 -14.08 -24.19
C ALA A 480 -25.16 -13.56 -24.69
N SER A 481 -24.32 -13.13 -23.74
CA SER A 481 -22.94 -12.73 -23.97
C SER A 481 -22.15 -13.83 -24.68
N PRO A 482 -21.25 -13.47 -25.62
CA PRO A 482 -20.29 -14.41 -26.17
C PRO A 482 -19.23 -14.81 -25.13
N LEU A 483 -19.12 -14.06 -24.02
CA LEU A 483 -18.19 -14.28 -22.91
C LEU A 483 -18.87 -15.13 -21.83
N SER A 484 -18.27 -16.28 -21.50
CA SER A 484 -18.81 -17.21 -20.50
C SER A 484 -17.94 -17.27 -19.24
N SER A 485 -18.53 -17.65 -18.11
CA SER A 485 -17.81 -17.91 -16.86
C SER A 485 -17.06 -19.25 -16.82
N LEU A 486 -17.00 -20.00 -17.94
CA LEU A 486 -16.24 -21.24 -17.97
C LEU A 486 -14.73 -20.94 -17.84
N PRO A 487 -13.98 -21.67 -16.99
CA PRO A 487 -12.56 -21.37 -16.71
C PRO A 487 -11.69 -21.21 -17.97
N LEU A 488 -11.89 -22.06 -18.99
CA LEU A 488 -11.12 -21.98 -20.23
C LEU A 488 -11.45 -20.74 -21.07
N ASP A 489 -12.73 -20.31 -21.09
CA ASP A 489 -13.15 -19.10 -21.79
C ASP A 489 -12.63 -17.86 -21.05
N LEU A 490 -12.66 -17.89 -19.71
CA LEU A 490 -12.10 -16.84 -18.85
C LEU A 490 -10.59 -16.67 -19.03
N ALA A 491 -9.84 -17.77 -19.10
CA ALA A 491 -8.38 -17.73 -19.31
C ALA A 491 -7.99 -17.01 -20.61
N ASN A 492 -8.82 -17.10 -21.65
CA ASN A 492 -8.56 -16.48 -22.94
C ASN A 492 -9.11 -15.05 -23.05
N SER A 493 -10.27 -14.78 -22.45
CA SER A 493 -10.95 -13.49 -22.57
C SER A 493 -10.53 -12.46 -21.53
N THR A 494 -10.35 -12.87 -20.26
CA THR A 494 -10.10 -11.93 -19.17
C THR A 494 -8.80 -11.14 -19.30
N PRO A 495 -7.66 -11.70 -19.77
CA PRO A 495 -6.45 -10.90 -19.91
C PRO A 495 -6.64 -9.75 -20.90
N GLN A 496 -7.31 -9.99 -22.03
CA GLN A 496 -7.55 -8.95 -23.03
C GLN A 496 -8.56 -7.91 -22.54
N LEU A 497 -9.63 -8.34 -21.86
CA LEU A 497 -10.63 -7.41 -21.33
C LEU A 497 -10.06 -6.53 -20.21
N MET A 498 -9.29 -7.11 -19.29
CA MET A 498 -8.74 -6.38 -18.14
C MET A 498 -7.53 -5.50 -18.51
N ASP A 499 -6.77 -5.86 -19.54
CA ASP A 499 -5.64 -5.02 -19.99
C ASP A 499 -6.11 -3.75 -20.68
N TYR A 500 -7.15 -3.85 -21.49
CA TYR A 500 -7.54 -2.80 -22.43
C TYR A 500 -8.79 -2.03 -22.08
N LEU A 501 -9.68 -2.57 -21.23
CA LEU A 501 -10.94 -1.92 -20.90
C LEU A 501 -10.91 -1.32 -19.49
N THR A 502 -11.63 -0.22 -19.32
CA THR A 502 -11.86 0.41 -18.02
C THR A 502 -13.27 0.98 -17.95
N THR A 503 -13.82 1.10 -16.74
CA THR A 503 -15.11 1.78 -16.50
C THR A 503 -14.94 3.21 -15.98
N VAL A 504 -13.70 3.60 -15.67
CA VAL A 504 -13.35 4.87 -15.01
C VAL A 504 -12.44 5.66 -15.94
N ASP A 505 -12.72 6.96 -16.08
CA ASP A 505 -11.95 7.89 -16.93
C ASP A 505 -10.76 8.55 -16.19
N ALA A 506 -10.49 8.10 -14.98
CA ALA A 506 -9.41 8.65 -14.16
C ALA A 506 -8.05 8.13 -14.67
N PRO A 507 -6.99 8.97 -14.65
CA PRO A 507 -5.66 8.55 -15.10
C PRO A 507 -5.01 7.50 -14.17
N ALA A 508 -5.48 7.42 -12.92
CA ALA A 508 -5.08 6.41 -11.96
C ALA A 508 -6.25 6.06 -11.05
N THR A 509 -6.33 4.80 -10.63
CA THR A 509 -7.26 4.31 -9.61
C THR A 509 -6.53 4.24 -8.26
N PRO A 510 -7.16 4.73 -7.17
CA PRO A 510 -6.57 4.63 -5.84
C PRO A 510 -6.77 3.23 -5.23
N GLY A 511 -5.88 2.86 -4.31
CA GLY A 511 -6.32 2.17 -3.10
C GLY A 511 -6.63 0.67 -3.17
N ARG A 512 -6.23 -0.08 -4.21
CA ARG A 512 -6.47 -1.54 -4.28
C ARG A 512 -5.32 -2.37 -3.72
N ILE A 513 -5.65 -3.54 -3.19
CA ILE A 513 -4.74 -4.50 -2.56
C ILE A 513 -4.17 -5.45 -3.63
N ASN A 514 -2.84 -5.50 -3.73
CA ASN A 514 -2.15 -6.39 -4.64
C ASN A 514 -2.13 -7.84 -4.10
N ILE A 515 -2.92 -8.72 -4.71
CA ILE A 515 -3.08 -10.13 -4.30
C ILE A 515 -1.94 -11.05 -4.72
N MET A 516 -0.88 -10.56 -5.37
CA MET A 516 0.33 -11.33 -5.67
C MET A 516 1.43 -11.07 -4.65
N GLU A 517 1.49 -9.85 -4.09
CA GLU A 517 2.59 -9.37 -3.27
C GLU A 517 2.22 -9.09 -1.81
N CYS A 518 0.93 -9.09 -1.45
CA CYS A 518 0.50 -8.77 -0.08
C CYS A 518 0.75 -9.91 0.91
N PRO A 519 1.07 -9.60 2.18
CA PRO A 519 1.28 -10.63 3.21
C PRO A 519 -0.05 -11.29 3.62
N GLN A 520 0.04 -12.45 4.28
CA GLN A 520 -1.13 -13.27 4.65
C GLN A 520 -2.15 -12.49 5.49
N GLU A 521 -1.69 -11.65 6.42
CA GLU A 521 -2.53 -10.86 7.31
C GLU A 521 -3.43 -9.91 6.52
N ILE A 522 -2.92 -9.31 5.44
CA ILE A 522 -3.72 -8.43 4.58
C ILE A 522 -4.69 -9.23 3.70
N LEU A 523 -4.30 -10.41 3.22
CA LEU A 523 -5.22 -11.28 2.46
C LEU A 523 -6.42 -11.72 3.28
N ARG A 524 -6.18 -12.13 4.54
CA ARG A 524 -7.23 -12.58 5.45
C ARG A 524 -8.17 -11.46 5.87
N GLY A 525 -7.72 -10.20 5.77
CA GLY A 525 -8.58 -9.04 5.98
C GLY A 525 -9.56 -8.75 4.85
N ILE A 526 -9.41 -9.38 3.68
CA ILE A 526 -10.30 -9.13 2.53
C ILE A 526 -11.64 -9.83 2.79
N PRO A 527 -12.76 -9.09 2.89
CA PRO A 527 -14.06 -9.69 3.12
C PRO A 527 -14.45 -10.66 2.01
N GLY A 528 -14.94 -11.83 2.40
CA GLY A 528 -15.43 -12.85 1.47
C GLY A 528 -14.40 -13.84 0.95
N LEU A 529 -13.13 -13.71 1.35
CA LEU A 529 -12.13 -14.76 1.22
C LEU A 529 -12.08 -15.59 2.52
N THR A 530 -12.33 -16.89 2.43
CA THR A 530 -12.18 -17.77 3.60
C THR A 530 -10.71 -18.12 3.81
N ASP A 531 -10.36 -18.57 5.02
CA ASP A 531 -9.00 -19.01 5.34
C ASP A 531 -8.50 -20.09 4.35
N GLU A 532 -9.36 -21.00 3.91
CA GLU A 532 -9.00 -22.03 2.93
C GLU A 532 -8.73 -21.43 1.54
N MET A 533 -9.50 -20.42 1.13
CA MET A 533 -9.26 -19.71 -0.12
C MET A 533 -7.93 -18.95 -0.07
N VAL A 534 -7.62 -18.31 1.06
CA VAL A 534 -6.34 -17.61 1.26
C VAL A 534 -5.17 -18.58 1.20
N ASP A 535 -5.26 -19.74 1.83
CA ASP A 535 -4.20 -20.75 1.79
C ASP A 535 -3.99 -21.27 0.36
N GLN A 536 -5.07 -21.48 -0.41
CA GLN A 536 -4.98 -21.81 -1.84
C GLN A 536 -4.31 -20.70 -2.67
N ILE A 537 -4.61 -19.44 -2.38
CA ILE A 537 -3.97 -18.29 -3.04
C ILE A 537 -2.47 -18.27 -2.77
N LEU A 538 -2.07 -18.47 -1.51
CA LEU A 538 -0.66 -18.48 -1.10
C LEU A 538 0.10 -19.64 -1.75
N GLU A 539 -0.48 -20.84 -1.75
CA GLU A 539 0.08 -22.01 -2.46
C GLU A 539 0.22 -21.72 -3.96
N ALA A 540 -0.82 -21.17 -4.58
CA ALA A 540 -0.81 -20.83 -5.99
C ALA A 540 0.27 -19.78 -6.32
N ARG A 541 0.57 -18.81 -5.45
CA ARG A 541 1.66 -17.83 -5.68
C ARG A 541 3.04 -18.48 -5.77
N GLY A 542 3.28 -19.54 -4.99
CA GLY A 542 4.56 -20.25 -4.94
C GLY A 542 4.95 -20.93 -6.25
N ASP A 543 3.97 -21.20 -7.12
CA ASP A 543 4.18 -21.92 -8.39
C ASP A 543 5.03 -21.12 -9.40
N GLY A 544 5.21 -19.81 -9.21
CA GLY A 544 6.12 -18.97 -10.02
C GLY A 544 5.76 -18.89 -11.51
N SER A 545 4.53 -19.25 -11.87
CA SER A 545 4.05 -19.28 -13.25
C SER A 545 3.84 -17.86 -13.80
N ASP A 546 4.56 -17.52 -14.88
CA ASP A 546 4.46 -16.24 -15.61
C ASP A 546 3.32 -16.27 -16.65
N SER A 547 2.19 -16.91 -16.30
CA SER A 547 1.03 -16.97 -17.19
C SER A 547 0.44 -15.56 -17.36
N PRO A 548 0.07 -15.14 -18.59
CA PRO A 548 -0.62 -13.87 -18.82
C PRO A 548 -1.89 -13.69 -17.98
N THR A 549 -2.54 -14.79 -17.60
CA THR A 549 -3.72 -14.75 -16.72
C THR A 549 -3.40 -14.22 -15.32
N ARG A 550 -2.20 -14.45 -14.80
CA ARG A 550 -1.78 -14.07 -13.44
C ARG A 550 -1.38 -12.61 -13.31
N GLN A 551 -1.33 -11.88 -14.42
CA GLN A 551 -1.12 -10.43 -14.44
C GLN A 551 -2.37 -9.65 -14.01
N PHE A 552 -3.53 -10.30 -14.01
CA PHE A 552 -4.83 -9.70 -13.70
C PHE A 552 -5.52 -10.46 -12.58
N GLU A 553 -6.26 -9.74 -11.75
CA GLU A 553 -6.94 -10.24 -10.55
C GLU A 553 -7.96 -11.36 -10.83
N THR A 554 -8.41 -11.49 -12.08
CA THR A 554 -9.31 -12.55 -12.54
C THR A 554 -8.72 -13.95 -12.47
N TRP A 555 -7.41 -14.10 -12.25
CA TRP A 555 -6.77 -15.42 -12.12
C TRP A 555 -7.40 -16.27 -11.01
N LEU A 556 -7.90 -15.65 -9.93
CA LEU A 556 -8.61 -16.34 -8.85
C LEU A 556 -9.85 -17.09 -9.36
N ALA A 557 -10.58 -16.49 -10.30
CA ALA A 557 -11.76 -17.08 -10.91
C ALA A 557 -11.39 -18.11 -12.00
N VAL A 558 -10.30 -17.88 -12.73
CA VAL A 558 -9.78 -18.82 -13.74
C VAL A 558 -9.31 -20.13 -13.10
N GLU A 559 -8.62 -20.05 -11.96
CA GLU A 559 -8.14 -21.22 -11.21
C GLU A 559 -9.22 -21.87 -10.34
N GLY A 560 -10.41 -21.25 -10.27
CA GLY A 560 -11.57 -21.79 -9.57
C GLY A 560 -11.52 -21.64 -8.04
N ILE A 561 -10.65 -20.77 -7.52
CA ILE A 561 -10.53 -20.45 -6.09
C ILE A 561 -11.78 -19.67 -5.64
N VAL A 562 -12.23 -18.73 -6.47
CA VAL A 562 -13.44 -17.92 -6.22
C VAL A 562 -14.46 -18.11 -7.34
N THR A 563 -15.74 -18.01 -6.99
CA THR A 563 -16.81 -17.97 -7.99
C THR A 563 -16.83 -16.62 -8.71
N MET A 564 -17.44 -16.56 -9.91
CA MET A 564 -17.56 -15.30 -10.66
C MET A 564 -18.31 -14.21 -9.88
N ASP A 565 -19.35 -14.57 -9.12
CA ASP A 565 -20.09 -13.61 -8.31
C ASP A 565 -19.25 -13.09 -7.11
N GLN A 566 -18.44 -13.95 -6.50
CA GLN A 566 -17.46 -13.52 -5.48
C GLN A 566 -16.38 -12.63 -6.09
N MET A 567 -15.85 -12.99 -7.26
CA MET A 567 -14.85 -12.20 -7.97
C MET A 567 -15.35 -10.78 -8.26
N ARG A 568 -16.60 -10.66 -8.71
CA ARG A 568 -17.27 -9.37 -8.91
C ARG A 568 -17.36 -8.56 -7.62
N ALA A 569 -17.65 -9.21 -6.48
CA ALA A 569 -17.75 -8.52 -5.20
C ALA A 569 -16.40 -7.99 -4.69
N ILE A 570 -15.31 -8.76 -4.84
CA ILE A 570 -13.98 -8.39 -4.34
C ILE A 570 -13.19 -7.49 -5.30
N LEU A 571 -13.54 -7.44 -6.59
CA LEU A 571 -12.83 -6.67 -7.63
C LEU A 571 -12.50 -5.21 -7.25
N PRO A 572 -13.39 -4.44 -6.59
CA PRO A 572 -13.09 -3.06 -6.21
C PRO A 572 -11.95 -2.96 -5.18
N LEU A 573 -11.68 -4.03 -4.43
CA LEU A 573 -10.65 -4.07 -3.40
C LEU A 573 -9.32 -4.64 -3.89
N VAL A 574 -9.33 -5.52 -4.91
CA VAL A 574 -8.16 -6.29 -5.31
C VAL A 574 -7.56 -5.84 -6.64
N THR A 575 -6.26 -6.03 -6.80
CA THR A 575 -5.50 -5.83 -8.03
C THR A 575 -4.34 -6.83 -8.08
N CYS A 576 -3.74 -7.06 -9.25
CA CYS A 576 -2.44 -7.73 -9.37
C CYS A 576 -1.30 -6.73 -9.66
N GLY A 577 -1.62 -5.45 -9.83
CA GLY A 577 -0.71 -4.39 -10.23
C GLY A 577 -0.32 -3.43 -9.10
N GLY A 578 0.17 -2.26 -9.52
CA GLY A 578 0.54 -1.16 -8.63
C GLY A 578 1.70 -0.36 -9.23
N ASP A 579 1.58 0.96 -9.16
CA ASP A 579 2.56 1.92 -9.71
C ASP A 579 3.30 2.71 -8.63
N VAL A 580 2.95 2.49 -7.36
CA VAL A 580 3.62 3.10 -6.21
C VAL A 580 4.54 2.06 -5.59
N PHE A 581 5.83 2.37 -5.59
CA PHE A 581 6.87 1.47 -5.08
C PHE A 581 7.67 2.15 -3.97
N LYS A 582 8.01 1.38 -2.96
CA LYS A 582 8.99 1.71 -1.92
C LYS A 582 10.23 0.86 -2.11
N ALA A 583 11.37 1.45 -1.81
CA ALA A 583 12.67 0.80 -1.91
C ALA A 583 13.57 1.31 -0.79
N GLN A 584 14.32 0.39 -0.16
CA GLN A 584 15.41 0.75 0.73
C GLN A 584 16.71 0.67 -0.06
N ILE A 585 17.41 1.80 -0.18
CA ILE A 585 18.59 1.90 -1.05
C ILE A 585 19.83 2.07 -0.18
N VAL A 586 20.75 1.12 -0.29
CA VAL A 586 22.02 1.11 0.44
C VAL A 586 23.14 1.44 -0.53
N GLY A 587 23.71 2.64 -0.40
CA GLY A 587 24.93 3.03 -1.09
C GLY A 587 26.15 2.75 -0.21
N TYR A 588 27.18 2.09 -0.74
CA TYR A 588 28.36 1.72 0.04
C TYR A 588 29.64 1.72 -0.80
N ILE A 589 30.78 1.88 -0.11
CA ILE A 589 32.12 1.70 -0.68
C ILE A 589 32.67 0.36 -0.17
N GLU A 590 33.35 -0.42 -1.03
CA GLU A 590 33.88 -1.72 -0.60
C GLU A 590 34.87 -1.55 0.56
N GLY A 591 34.52 -2.08 1.75
CA GLY A 591 35.33 -1.95 2.98
C GLY A 591 35.34 -0.54 3.62
N GLY A 592 34.42 0.33 3.20
CA GLY A 592 34.34 1.73 3.63
C GLY A 592 33.05 2.09 4.35
N ALA A 593 32.59 3.32 4.13
CA ALA A 593 31.32 3.81 4.65
C ALA A 593 30.13 3.17 3.91
N ALA A 594 28.96 3.20 4.55
CA ALA A 594 27.67 2.86 3.95
C ALA A 594 26.63 3.89 4.37
N PHE A 595 25.60 4.06 3.54
CA PHE A 595 24.48 4.94 3.78
C PHE A 595 23.21 4.28 3.25
N SER A 596 22.16 4.24 4.06
CA SER A 596 20.83 3.75 3.69
C SER A 596 19.85 4.91 3.58
N ARG A 597 18.94 4.83 2.60
CA ARG A 597 17.82 5.76 2.42
C ARG A 597 16.51 5.01 2.25
#